data_AF-G4D479-F1
#
_entry.id   AF-G4D479-F1
#
_cell.length_a   1.000
_cell.length_b   1.000
_cell.length_c   1.000
_cell.angle_alpha   90.00
_cell.angle_beta   90.00
_cell.angle_gamma   90.00
#
_symmetry.space_group_name_H-M   'P 1'
#
loop_
_entity.id
_entity.type
_entity.pdbx_description
1 polymer ?
#
loop_
_entity_poly.entity_id
_entity_poly.type
_entity_poly.pdbx_seq_one_letter_code
_entity_poly.pdbx_strand_id
1 'polypeptide(L)'
;MRECEKIIKNFKPDIVIGTGGYVCAPVVMKAQQKGIKTVIQEQNAYPGKTNRFLARKASLLALSFKEAEKYIDNKNIIITGNPVREDFTLKTREQSRKELNLKPDEELVLSFGGSGGQESTNDAMLEILKNELDFKLVHITGKPHYDEFASKVTKNRNAEILNYSDEISKYILASDLIITSSSAMALAEISQVGRASILIPKAYTAGNHQYHNAMSYKDAGASLVILEDELTGDKLLNSINELLNNPQKREEMAENSKKLGNSGAVTKLVDEMIKLI
;
A
#
# COMPACT_ATOMS: atom_id res chain seq x y z
N MET A 1 23.40 -21.12 -0.34
CA MET A 1 24.65 -20.52 0.20
C MET A 1 25.80 -20.44 -0.81
N ARG A 2 26.22 -21.54 -1.47
CA ARG A 2 27.29 -21.49 -2.49
C ARG A 2 26.96 -20.53 -3.65
N GLU A 3 25.74 -20.56 -4.15
CA GLU A 3 25.29 -19.64 -5.20
C GLU A 3 25.31 -18.17 -4.75
N CYS A 4 24.80 -17.86 -3.56
CA CYS A 4 24.88 -16.52 -2.98
C CYS A 4 26.33 -16.02 -2.85
N GLU A 5 27.26 -16.92 -2.52
CA GLU A 5 28.69 -16.58 -2.48
C GLU A 5 29.25 -16.23 -3.85
N LYS A 6 28.91 -17.02 -4.88
CA LYS A 6 29.31 -16.74 -6.27
C LYS A 6 28.77 -15.39 -6.73
N ILE A 7 27.48 -15.12 -6.49
CA ILE A 7 26.84 -13.84 -6.84
C ILE A 7 27.59 -12.68 -6.19
N ILE A 8 27.83 -12.72 -4.88
CA ILE A 8 28.53 -11.64 -4.17
C ILE A 8 29.98 -11.49 -4.65
N LYS A 9 30.69 -12.59 -4.89
CA LYS A 9 32.08 -12.53 -5.40
C LYS A 9 32.15 -11.94 -6.81
N ASN A 10 31.17 -12.24 -7.66
CA ASN A 10 31.14 -11.78 -9.04
C ASN A 10 30.70 -10.31 -9.13
N PHE A 11 29.64 -9.94 -8.40
CA PHE A 11 29.08 -8.60 -8.43
C PHE A 11 29.91 -7.59 -7.62
N LYS A 12 30.57 -8.03 -6.54
CA LYS A 12 31.39 -7.19 -5.64
C LYS A 12 30.65 -5.95 -5.12
N PRO A 13 29.50 -6.11 -4.44
CA PRO A 13 28.73 -4.97 -3.95
C PRO A 13 29.44 -4.21 -2.84
N ASP A 14 29.40 -2.88 -2.90
CA ASP A 14 29.75 -2.01 -1.77
C ASP A 14 28.67 -2.07 -0.67
N ILE A 15 27.40 -2.24 -1.09
CA ILE A 15 26.24 -2.31 -0.21
C ILE A 15 25.21 -3.33 -0.72
N VAL A 16 24.53 -4.00 0.21
CA VAL A 16 23.43 -4.92 -0.10
C VAL A 16 22.17 -4.49 0.66
N ILE A 17 21.08 -4.25 -0.07
CA ILE A 17 19.77 -3.97 0.51
C ILE A 17 18.90 -5.23 0.57
N GLY A 18 18.28 -5.47 1.72
CA GLY A 18 17.30 -6.52 1.93
C GLY A 18 15.92 -5.95 2.23
N THR A 19 14.94 -6.29 1.40
CA THR A 19 13.55 -5.84 1.55
C THR A 19 12.63 -6.91 2.14
N GLY A 20 13.19 -8.06 2.57
CA GLY A 20 12.43 -9.15 3.19
C GLY A 20 12.15 -10.34 2.26
N GLY A 21 11.39 -11.31 2.75
CA GLY A 21 11.15 -12.59 2.05
C GLY A 21 12.27 -13.63 2.24
N TYR A 22 11.97 -14.90 1.97
CA TYR A 22 12.89 -16.01 2.25
C TYR A 22 14.14 -15.99 1.35
N VAL A 23 14.02 -15.47 0.12
CA VAL A 23 15.13 -15.37 -0.84
C VAL A 23 16.19 -14.36 -0.41
N CYS A 24 15.78 -13.27 0.26
CA CYS A 24 16.70 -12.23 0.74
C CYS A 24 17.63 -12.72 1.84
N ALA A 25 17.14 -13.62 2.71
CA ALA A 25 17.90 -14.11 3.86
C ALA A 25 19.31 -14.63 3.51
N PRO A 26 19.49 -15.64 2.63
CA PRO A 26 20.81 -16.21 2.36
C PRO A 26 21.77 -15.22 1.67
N VAL A 27 21.26 -14.28 0.87
CA VAL A 27 22.09 -13.27 0.18
C VAL A 27 22.61 -12.23 1.18
N VAL A 28 21.72 -11.64 1.97
CA VAL A 28 22.08 -10.62 2.96
C VAL A 28 22.98 -11.22 4.06
N MET A 29 22.68 -12.42 4.55
CA MET A 29 23.54 -13.10 5.52
C MET A 29 24.97 -13.28 5.00
N LYS A 30 25.11 -13.62 3.71
CA LYS A 30 26.43 -13.83 3.11
C LYS A 30 27.18 -12.52 2.92
N ALA A 31 26.48 -11.41 2.65
CA ALA A 31 27.06 -10.07 2.63
C ALA A 31 27.57 -9.66 4.02
N GLN A 32 26.74 -9.86 5.07
CA GLN A 32 27.10 -9.60 6.46
C GLN A 32 28.32 -10.43 6.90
N GLN A 33 28.39 -11.71 6.54
CA GLN A 33 29.54 -12.58 6.81
C GLN A 33 30.85 -12.10 6.15
N LYS A 34 30.73 -11.37 5.03
CA LYS A 34 31.88 -10.82 4.30
C LYS A 34 32.23 -9.39 4.73
N GLY A 35 31.52 -8.84 5.73
CA GLY A 35 31.74 -7.46 6.18
C GLY A 35 31.23 -6.39 5.20
N ILE A 36 30.44 -6.77 4.19
CA ILE A 36 29.81 -5.81 3.27
C ILE A 36 28.70 -5.08 4.01
N LYS A 37 28.55 -3.77 3.78
CA LYS A 37 27.49 -2.96 4.39
C LYS A 37 26.13 -3.49 3.95
N THR A 38 25.22 -3.66 4.90
CA THR A 38 23.87 -4.13 4.59
C THR A 38 22.81 -3.21 5.15
N VAL A 39 21.80 -2.91 4.35
CA VAL A 39 20.62 -2.15 4.74
C VAL A 39 19.41 -3.06 4.72
N ILE A 40 18.58 -2.98 5.76
CA ILE A 40 17.27 -3.64 5.76
C ILE A 40 16.21 -2.58 5.63
N GLN A 41 15.29 -2.75 4.67
CA GLN A 41 14.11 -1.91 4.55
C GLN A 41 12.88 -2.73 4.91
N GLU A 42 12.16 -2.28 5.94
CA GLU A 42 10.93 -2.90 6.42
C GLU A 42 9.72 -2.07 6.01
N GLN A 43 8.83 -2.69 5.24
CA GLN A 43 7.68 -2.00 4.67
C GLN A 43 6.48 -1.94 5.61
N ASN A 44 6.37 -2.86 6.58
CA ASN A 44 5.16 -3.06 7.38
C ASN A 44 5.33 -2.57 8.83
N ALA A 45 4.21 -2.19 9.45
CA ALA A 45 4.12 -1.87 10.87
C ALA A 45 4.42 -3.08 11.78
N TYR A 46 4.16 -4.30 11.30
CA TYR A 46 4.61 -5.53 11.93
C TYR A 46 5.64 -6.25 11.05
N PRO A 47 6.91 -6.29 11.48
CA PRO A 47 7.98 -6.71 10.60
C PRO A 47 8.03 -8.20 10.32
N GLY A 48 8.45 -8.53 9.10
CA GLY A 48 8.62 -9.90 8.65
C GLY A 48 9.73 -10.62 9.42
N LYS A 49 9.59 -11.94 9.60
CA LYS A 49 10.59 -12.77 10.31
C LYS A 49 12.00 -12.61 9.74
N THR A 50 12.13 -12.56 8.41
CA THR A 50 13.42 -12.35 7.75
C THR A 50 14.04 -11.01 8.12
N ASN A 51 13.28 -9.92 8.03
CA ASN A 51 13.79 -8.59 8.33
C ASN A 51 14.20 -8.47 9.79
N ARG A 52 13.39 -8.97 10.73
CA ARG A 52 13.75 -9.02 12.16
C ARG A 52 15.06 -9.76 12.41
N PHE A 53 15.27 -10.88 11.71
CA PHE A 53 16.48 -11.68 11.85
C PHE A 53 17.72 -10.97 11.28
N LEU A 54 17.62 -10.44 10.06
CA LEU A 54 18.74 -9.79 9.36
C LEU A 54 19.10 -8.42 9.94
N ALA A 55 18.10 -7.68 10.42
CA ALA A 55 18.26 -6.32 10.90
C ALA A 55 19.24 -6.22 12.07
N ARG A 56 19.33 -7.22 12.96
CA ARG A 56 20.28 -7.20 14.09
C ARG A 56 21.73 -6.96 13.70
N LYS A 57 22.13 -7.37 12.49
CA LYS A 57 23.48 -7.21 11.95
C LYS A 57 23.57 -6.20 10.81
N ALA A 58 22.46 -5.54 10.49
CA ALA A 58 22.42 -4.55 9.43
C ALA A 58 23.13 -3.27 9.87
N SER A 59 23.86 -2.66 8.94
CA SER A 59 24.52 -1.37 9.13
C SER A 59 23.51 -0.22 9.27
N LEU A 60 22.32 -0.38 8.68
CA LEU A 60 21.21 0.55 8.74
C LEU A 60 19.87 -0.22 8.63
N LEU A 61 18.90 0.18 9.43
CA LEU A 61 17.52 -0.27 9.35
C LEU A 61 16.62 0.91 8.93
N ALA A 62 16.02 0.81 7.76
CA ALA A 62 15.05 1.77 7.25
C ALA A 62 13.62 1.26 7.45
N LEU A 63 12.82 2.01 8.21
CA LEU A 63 11.44 1.65 8.51
C LEU A 63 10.46 2.53 7.74
N SER A 64 9.36 1.92 7.30
CA SER A 64 8.23 2.64 6.72
C SER A 64 7.22 3.10 7.77
N PHE A 65 7.08 2.31 8.84
CA PHE A 65 6.19 2.57 9.96
C PHE A 65 7.03 2.69 11.23
N LYS A 66 6.82 3.74 12.02
CA LYS A 66 7.56 3.95 13.28
C LYS A 66 7.27 2.83 14.28
N GLU A 67 6.05 2.30 14.24
CA GLU A 67 5.57 1.21 15.08
C GLU A 67 6.37 -0.08 14.90
N ALA A 68 7.06 -0.27 13.78
CA ALA A 68 7.91 -1.42 13.53
C ALA A 68 9.15 -1.45 14.44
N GLU A 69 9.60 -0.29 14.92
CA GLU A 69 10.82 -0.12 15.72
C GLU A 69 10.81 -1.00 16.97
N LYS A 70 9.66 -1.12 17.66
CA LYS A 70 9.53 -1.93 18.88
C LYS A 70 9.70 -3.45 18.68
N TYR A 71 9.69 -3.92 17.43
CA TYR A 71 9.79 -5.35 17.10
C TYR A 71 11.15 -5.74 16.51
N ILE A 72 12.04 -4.77 16.27
CA ILE A 72 13.35 -5.00 15.65
C ILE A 72 14.45 -4.39 16.50
N ASP A 73 15.43 -5.20 16.84
CA ASP A 73 16.64 -4.73 17.50
C ASP A 73 17.68 -4.29 16.45
N ASN A 74 17.98 -2.99 16.41
CA ASN A 74 19.07 -2.39 15.65
C ASN A 74 19.44 -1.03 16.30
N LYS A 75 20.71 -0.64 16.27
CA LYS A 75 21.20 0.63 16.86
C LYS A 75 21.14 1.84 15.91
N ASN A 76 21.01 1.60 14.61
CA ASN A 76 21.00 2.60 13.55
C ASN A 76 19.69 2.47 12.76
N ILE A 77 18.67 3.18 13.23
CA ILE A 77 17.31 3.14 12.68
C ILE A 77 16.96 4.50 12.09
N ILE A 78 16.38 4.50 10.89
CA ILE A 78 15.80 5.69 10.25
C ILE A 78 14.36 5.40 9.84
N ILE A 79 13.51 6.42 9.91
CA ILE A 79 12.15 6.35 9.34
C ILE A 79 12.18 6.99 7.95
N THR A 80 12.04 6.18 6.91
CA THR A 80 12.04 6.63 5.52
C THR A 80 10.66 6.67 4.90
N GLY A 81 9.71 5.84 5.36
CA GLY A 81 8.54 5.51 4.54
C GLY A 81 8.89 4.49 3.44
N ASN A 82 7.89 4.09 2.66
CA ASN A 82 8.10 3.22 1.50
C ASN A 82 8.41 4.05 0.24
N PRO A 83 9.39 3.65 -0.57
CA PRO A 83 9.60 4.19 -1.91
C PRO A 83 8.35 4.08 -2.79
N VAL A 84 7.80 5.21 -3.22
CA VAL A 84 6.69 5.26 -4.19
C VAL A 84 7.26 5.57 -5.58
N ARG A 85 6.62 5.02 -6.62
CA ARG A 85 6.98 5.27 -8.02
C ARG A 85 6.82 6.75 -8.38
N GLU A 86 7.65 7.23 -9.31
CA GLU A 86 7.67 8.63 -9.74
C GLU A 86 6.37 9.06 -10.44
N ASP A 87 5.58 8.15 -11.00
CA ASP A 87 4.31 8.48 -11.66
C ASP A 87 3.28 9.13 -10.70
N PHE A 88 3.42 8.95 -9.38
CA PHE A 88 2.63 9.66 -8.36
C PHE A 88 3.05 11.12 -8.14
N THR A 89 4.19 11.56 -8.69
CA THR A 89 4.64 12.96 -8.63
C THR A 89 4.61 13.64 -10.01
N LEU A 90 4.57 12.87 -11.09
CA LEU A 90 4.55 13.39 -12.47
C LEU A 90 3.19 13.95 -12.91
N LYS A 91 2.09 13.55 -12.26
CA LYS A 91 0.72 13.97 -12.62
C LYS A 91 -0.01 14.62 -11.46
N THR A 92 -0.84 15.61 -11.77
CA THR A 92 -1.76 16.23 -10.81
C THR A 92 -3.11 15.52 -10.78
N ARG A 93 -3.88 15.70 -9.69
CA ARG A 93 -5.28 15.23 -9.61
C ARG A 93 -6.10 15.74 -10.79
N GLU A 94 -5.97 17.01 -11.17
CA GLU A 94 -6.72 17.62 -12.27
C GLU A 94 -6.41 16.93 -13.61
N GLN A 95 -5.13 16.69 -13.90
CA GLN A 95 -4.71 15.96 -15.11
C GLN A 95 -5.30 14.55 -15.13
N SER A 96 -5.21 13.82 -14.02
CA SER A 96 -5.76 12.46 -13.93
C SER A 96 -7.29 12.44 -14.07
N ARG A 97 -8.02 13.40 -13.49
CA ARG A 97 -9.47 13.50 -13.65
C ARG A 97 -9.88 13.82 -15.09
N LYS A 98 -9.11 14.68 -15.77
CA LYS A 98 -9.32 14.97 -17.19
C LYS A 98 -9.08 13.75 -18.08
N GLU A 99 -8.02 12.98 -17.83
CA GLU A 99 -7.75 11.73 -18.55
C GLU A 99 -8.87 10.69 -18.38
N LEU A 100 -9.54 10.69 -17.22
CA LEU A 100 -10.69 9.83 -16.93
C LEU A 100 -12.04 10.42 -17.39
N ASN A 101 -12.04 11.60 -18.03
CA ASN A 101 -13.24 12.32 -18.45
C ASN A 101 -14.26 12.57 -17.32
N LEU A 102 -13.77 12.75 -16.09
CA LEU A 102 -14.63 13.03 -14.93
C LEU A 102 -15.12 14.46 -14.96
N LYS A 103 -16.39 14.65 -14.57
CA LYS A 103 -16.93 16.01 -14.39
C LYS A 103 -16.32 16.68 -13.15
N PRO A 104 -16.30 18.02 -13.06
CA PRO A 104 -15.72 18.73 -11.92
C PRO A 104 -16.34 18.33 -10.56
N ASP A 105 -17.64 18.07 -10.55
CA ASP A 105 -18.48 17.74 -9.39
C ASP A 105 -18.69 16.24 -9.15
N GLU A 106 -18.17 15.38 -10.04
CA GLU A 106 -18.37 13.93 -9.95
C GLU A 106 -17.38 13.31 -8.95
N GLU A 107 -17.90 12.74 -7.87
CA GLU A 107 -17.06 12.04 -6.90
C GLU A 107 -16.62 10.67 -7.45
N LEU A 108 -15.31 10.39 -7.38
CA LEU A 108 -14.73 9.12 -7.81
C LEU A 108 -14.34 8.28 -6.58
N VAL A 109 -14.97 7.11 -6.46
CA VAL A 109 -14.57 6.05 -5.54
C VAL A 109 -13.76 5.00 -6.30
N LEU A 110 -12.54 4.74 -5.87
CA LEU A 110 -11.70 3.66 -6.39
C LEU A 110 -11.70 2.48 -5.41
N SER A 111 -11.98 1.28 -5.89
CA SER A 111 -11.86 0.05 -5.12
C SER A 111 -10.88 -0.92 -5.77
N PHE A 112 -9.93 -1.47 -5.00
CA PHE A 112 -9.00 -2.51 -5.48
C PHE A 112 -8.39 -3.35 -4.35
N GLY A 113 -8.23 -4.65 -4.57
CA GLY A 113 -7.67 -5.60 -3.58
C GLY A 113 -6.14 -5.82 -3.64
N GLY A 114 -5.40 -4.92 -4.28
CA GLY A 114 -4.01 -5.11 -4.67
C GLY A 114 -3.85 -5.95 -5.95
N SER A 115 -2.61 -6.28 -6.34
CA SER A 115 -2.32 -6.94 -7.63
C SER A 115 -3.00 -8.29 -7.83
N GLY A 116 -3.23 -9.04 -6.74
CA GLY A 116 -3.93 -10.33 -6.77
C GLY A 116 -5.45 -10.22 -6.66
N GLY A 117 -6.01 -9.03 -6.42
CA GLY A 117 -7.41 -8.89 -6.02
C GLY A 117 -7.68 -9.31 -4.56
N GLN A 118 -8.92 -9.17 -4.13
CA GLN A 118 -9.38 -9.56 -2.80
C GLN A 118 -10.85 -10.00 -2.89
N GLU A 119 -11.09 -11.30 -2.70
CA GLU A 119 -12.40 -11.94 -2.85
C GLU A 119 -13.47 -11.29 -1.97
N SER A 120 -13.18 -11.08 -0.68
CA SER A 120 -14.09 -10.42 0.26
C SER A 120 -14.52 -9.02 -0.20
N THR A 121 -13.59 -8.21 -0.71
CA THR A 121 -13.89 -6.89 -1.30
C THR A 121 -14.72 -7.01 -2.57
N ASN A 122 -14.42 -8.00 -3.42
CA ASN A 122 -15.16 -8.25 -4.64
C ASN A 122 -16.61 -8.66 -4.34
N ASP A 123 -16.84 -9.54 -3.36
CA ASP A 123 -18.17 -9.97 -2.95
C ASP A 123 -19.01 -8.80 -2.41
N ALA A 124 -18.43 -7.96 -1.54
CA ALA A 124 -19.09 -6.75 -1.06
C ALA A 124 -19.44 -5.80 -2.22
N MET A 125 -18.58 -5.68 -3.23
CA MET A 125 -18.83 -4.84 -4.40
C MET A 125 -19.94 -5.39 -5.29
N LEU A 126 -20.06 -6.71 -5.44
CA LEU A 126 -21.20 -7.34 -6.13
C LEU A 126 -22.54 -7.00 -5.47
N GLU A 127 -22.57 -6.91 -4.14
CA GLU A 127 -23.75 -6.47 -3.40
C GLU A 127 -24.05 -4.99 -3.61
N ILE A 128 -23.03 -4.13 -3.52
CA ILE A 128 -23.16 -2.67 -3.75
C ILE A 128 -23.74 -2.38 -5.13
N LEU A 129 -23.22 -3.05 -6.16
CA LEU A 129 -23.58 -2.84 -7.57
C LEU A 129 -25.03 -3.22 -7.92
N LYS A 130 -25.78 -3.83 -7.00
CA LYS A 130 -27.22 -4.03 -7.14
C LYS A 130 -28.02 -2.74 -6.93
N ASN A 131 -27.41 -1.72 -6.32
CA ASN A 131 -28.01 -0.41 -6.10
C ASN A 131 -27.60 0.55 -7.22
N GLU A 132 -28.42 1.58 -7.46
CA GLU A 132 -27.95 2.76 -8.21
C GLU A 132 -26.94 3.52 -7.35
N LEU A 133 -25.90 4.06 -7.98
CA LEU A 133 -24.84 4.80 -7.31
C LEU A 133 -24.90 6.27 -7.73
N ASP A 134 -24.76 7.19 -6.78
CA ASP A 134 -24.72 8.64 -7.05
C ASP A 134 -23.29 9.15 -7.29
N PHE A 135 -22.31 8.26 -7.23
CA PHE A 135 -20.88 8.53 -7.45
C PHE A 135 -20.33 7.61 -8.55
N LYS A 136 -19.20 8.02 -9.15
CA LYS A 136 -18.46 7.17 -10.08
C LYS A 136 -17.67 6.13 -9.30
N LEU A 137 -17.90 4.85 -9.57
CA LEU A 137 -17.13 3.74 -9.03
C LEU A 137 -16.17 3.21 -10.10
N VAL A 138 -14.90 3.08 -9.76
CA VAL A 138 -13.96 2.21 -10.49
C VAL A 138 -13.58 1.07 -9.58
N HIS A 139 -13.91 -0.16 -9.95
CA HIS A 139 -13.57 -1.35 -9.18
C HIS A 139 -12.62 -2.26 -9.97
N ILE A 140 -11.47 -2.55 -9.38
CA ILE A 140 -10.43 -3.42 -9.94
C ILE A 140 -10.46 -4.76 -9.21
N THR A 141 -10.96 -5.80 -9.89
CA THR A 141 -11.23 -7.11 -9.31
C THR A 141 -9.97 -7.91 -8.98
N GLY A 142 -8.88 -7.65 -9.72
CA GLY A 142 -7.71 -8.52 -9.83
C GLY A 142 -7.90 -9.57 -10.92
N LYS A 143 -6.83 -9.85 -11.67
CA LYS A 143 -6.84 -10.77 -12.82
C LYS A 143 -7.46 -12.15 -12.51
N PRO A 144 -7.15 -12.80 -11.37
CA PRO A 144 -7.70 -14.13 -11.08
C PRO A 144 -9.22 -14.15 -10.84
N HIS A 145 -9.82 -13.02 -10.48
CA HIS A 145 -11.23 -12.94 -10.05
C HIS A 145 -12.17 -12.35 -11.11
N TYR A 146 -11.63 -11.82 -12.21
CA TYR A 146 -12.41 -11.00 -13.14
C TYR A 146 -13.54 -11.77 -13.82
N ASP A 147 -13.27 -12.95 -14.37
CA ASP A 147 -14.27 -13.71 -15.14
C ASP A 147 -15.45 -14.11 -14.26
N GLU A 148 -15.17 -14.57 -13.03
CA GLU A 148 -16.21 -14.89 -12.06
C GLU A 148 -17.00 -13.65 -11.64
N PHE A 149 -16.33 -12.55 -11.32
CA PHE A 149 -16.99 -11.30 -10.96
C PHE A 149 -17.89 -10.79 -12.10
N ALA A 150 -17.38 -10.77 -13.33
CA ALA A 150 -18.11 -10.31 -14.52
C ALA A 150 -19.33 -11.18 -14.82
N SER A 151 -19.32 -12.48 -14.46
CA SER A 151 -20.47 -13.37 -14.62
C SER A 151 -21.62 -13.08 -13.64
N LYS A 152 -21.32 -12.44 -12.49
CA LYS A 152 -22.28 -12.17 -11.40
C LYS A 152 -22.71 -10.70 -11.32
N VAL A 153 -21.93 -9.78 -11.89
CA VAL A 153 -22.12 -8.34 -11.69
C VAL A 153 -23.41 -7.83 -12.34
N THR A 154 -24.15 -7.01 -11.59
CA THR A 154 -25.26 -6.23 -12.15
C THR A 154 -24.71 -4.99 -12.84
N LYS A 155 -25.11 -4.73 -14.09
CA LYS A 155 -24.65 -3.54 -14.81
C LYS A 155 -25.12 -2.28 -14.09
N ASN A 156 -24.18 -1.38 -13.81
CA ASN A 156 -24.45 -0.08 -13.21
C ASN A 156 -23.79 1.00 -14.09
N ARG A 157 -24.54 2.04 -14.46
CA ARG A 157 -24.07 3.10 -15.37
C ARG A 157 -22.93 3.94 -14.81
N ASN A 158 -22.83 4.01 -13.48
CA ASN A 158 -21.82 4.78 -12.77
C ASN A 158 -20.65 3.90 -12.29
N ALA A 159 -20.62 2.61 -12.66
CA ALA A 159 -19.53 1.72 -12.33
C ALA A 159 -18.70 1.32 -13.57
N GLU A 160 -17.39 1.32 -13.40
CA GLU A 160 -16.43 0.74 -14.33
C GLU A 160 -15.69 -0.41 -13.64
N ILE A 161 -15.74 -1.59 -14.26
CA ILE A 161 -15.14 -2.81 -13.73
C ILE A 161 -13.91 -3.16 -14.56
N LEU A 162 -12.76 -3.26 -13.90
CA LEU A 162 -11.48 -3.57 -14.52
C LEU A 162 -10.91 -4.86 -13.92
N ASN A 163 -10.23 -5.66 -14.74
CA ASN A 163 -9.48 -6.81 -14.21
C ASN A 163 -8.18 -6.37 -13.52
N TYR A 164 -7.53 -5.33 -14.04
CA TYR A 164 -6.22 -4.85 -13.64
C TYR A 164 -5.94 -3.48 -14.28
N SER A 165 -5.02 -2.70 -13.72
CA SER A 165 -4.51 -1.49 -14.36
C SER A 165 -3.01 -1.30 -14.11
N ASP A 166 -2.25 -1.09 -15.19
CA ASP A 166 -0.85 -0.66 -15.12
C ASP A 166 -0.70 0.81 -14.70
N GLU A 167 -1.77 1.61 -14.88
CA GLU A 167 -1.82 3.04 -14.56
C GLU A 167 -2.62 3.32 -13.28
N ILE A 168 -2.42 2.52 -12.23
CA ILE A 168 -3.15 2.69 -10.96
C ILE A 168 -2.96 4.08 -10.34
N SER A 169 -1.81 4.72 -10.59
CA SER A 169 -1.52 6.10 -10.16
C SER A 169 -2.56 7.10 -10.69
N LYS A 170 -3.01 6.96 -11.94
CA LYS A 170 -4.07 7.77 -12.53
C LYS A 170 -5.36 7.70 -11.73
N TYR A 171 -5.78 6.49 -11.34
CA TYR A 171 -7.00 6.30 -10.56
C TYR A 171 -6.84 6.86 -9.14
N ILE A 172 -5.76 6.51 -8.45
CA ILE A 172 -5.49 6.99 -7.07
C ILE A 172 -5.43 8.54 -7.02
N LEU A 173 -4.76 9.17 -7.99
CA LEU A 173 -4.66 10.63 -8.07
C LEU A 173 -6.03 11.28 -8.29
N ALA A 174 -6.88 10.69 -9.13
CA ALA A 174 -8.20 11.23 -9.48
C ALA A 174 -9.27 11.03 -8.39
N SER A 175 -9.14 9.97 -7.58
CA SER A 175 -10.13 9.56 -6.59
C SER A 175 -10.35 10.58 -5.47
N ASP A 176 -11.57 10.55 -4.96
CA ASP A 176 -12.03 11.26 -3.76
C ASP A 176 -12.01 10.33 -2.54
N LEU A 177 -12.28 9.04 -2.75
CA LEU A 177 -12.22 8.00 -1.74
C LEU A 177 -11.61 6.72 -2.31
N ILE A 178 -10.77 6.05 -1.52
CA ILE A 178 -10.11 4.80 -1.91
C ILE A 178 -10.50 3.66 -0.97
N ILE A 179 -10.87 2.52 -1.54
CA ILE A 179 -11.20 1.29 -0.82
C ILE A 179 -10.16 0.24 -1.21
N THR A 180 -9.35 -0.21 -0.26
CA THR A 180 -8.30 -1.18 -0.57
C THR A 180 -7.90 -2.05 0.60
N SER A 181 -7.18 -3.13 0.30
CA SER A 181 -6.41 -3.87 1.29
C SER A 181 -5.31 -3.01 1.91
N SER A 182 -4.90 -3.32 3.14
CA SER A 182 -3.92 -2.53 3.89
C SER A 182 -2.47 -2.95 3.59
N SER A 183 -2.16 -3.17 2.31
CA SER A 183 -0.79 -3.47 1.89
C SER A 183 0.11 -2.25 2.07
N ALA A 184 1.37 -2.47 2.49
CA ALA A 184 2.30 -1.38 2.77
C ALA A 184 2.53 -0.44 1.57
N MET A 185 2.53 -0.98 0.35
CA MET A 185 2.73 -0.19 -0.87
C MET A 185 1.50 0.63 -1.23
N ALA A 186 0.29 0.05 -1.17
CA ALA A 186 -0.93 0.81 -1.43
C ALA A 186 -1.09 1.97 -0.43
N LEU A 187 -0.80 1.73 0.85
CA LEU A 187 -0.84 2.78 1.87
C LEU A 187 0.19 3.89 1.60
N ALA A 188 1.39 3.54 1.15
CA ALA A 188 2.40 4.51 0.75
C ALA A 188 1.96 5.35 -0.46
N GLU A 189 1.36 4.72 -1.48
CA GLU A 189 0.80 5.41 -2.65
C GLU A 189 -0.34 6.37 -2.25
N ILE A 190 -1.24 5.94 -1.35
CA ILE A 190 -2.37 6.73 -0.84
C ILE A 190 -1.89 7.93 -0.01
N SER A 191 -0.97 7.70 0.94
CA SER A 191 -0.43 8.76 1.80
C SER A 191 0.46 9.73 1.03
N GLN A 192 1.17 9.26 0.01
CA GLN A 192 1.95 10.12 -0.89
C GLN A 192 1.08 11.20 -1.53
N VAL A 193 -0.14 10.88 -1.93
CA VAL A 193 -1.06 11.84 -2.59
C VAL A 193 -2.05 12.48 -1.63
N GLY A 194 -2.18 11.99 -0.40
CA GLY A 194 -3.12 12.46 0.62
C GLY A 194 -4.56 12.17 0.22
N ARG A 195 -4.99 10.92 0.37
CA ARG A 195 -6.39 10.51 0.13
C ARG A 195 -6.98 9.83 1.35
N ALA A 196 -8.24 10.14 1.61
CA ALA A 196 -9.06 9.39 2.55
C ALA A 196 -9.26 7.97 2.02
N SER A 197 -9.31 7.00 2.94
CA SER A 197 -9.50 5.60 2.55
C SER A 197 -10.32 4.79 3.54
N ILE A 198 -10.97 3.76 3.02
CA ILE A 198 -11.55 2.65 3.77
C ILE A 198 -10.64 1.45 3.55
N LEU A 199 -10.07 0.92 4.62
CA LEU A 199 -9.11 -0.17 4.60
C LEU A 199 -9.79 -1.48 5.00
N ILE A 200 -9.62 -2.50 4.16
CA ILE A 200 -10.13 -3.85 4.38
C ILE A 200 -8.93 -4.80 4.53
N PRO A 201 -8.30 -4.90 5.71
CA PRO A 201 -7.11 -5.71 5.89
C PRO A 201 -7.42 -7.19 5.66
N LYS A 202 -6.65 -7.84 4.77
CA LYS A 202 -6.80 -9.28 4.52
C LYS A 202 -6.54 -10.07 5.79
N ALA A 203 -7.46 -10.96 6.14
CA ALA A 203 -7.29 -11.90 7.24
C ALA A 203 -6.15 -12.88 6.95
N TYR A 204 -5.59 -13.47 8.00
CA TYR A 204 -4.60 -14.55 7.93
C TYR A 204 -3.30 -14.23 7.17
N THR A 205 -2.99 -12.96 6.93
CA THR A 205 -1.68 -12.58 6.40
C THR A 205 -0.57 -12.91 7.41
N ALA A 206 0.65 -13.19 6.92
CA ALA A 206 1.75 -13.61 7.78
C ALA A 206 2.03 -12.59 8.90
N GLY A 207 1.78 -12.97 10.17
CA GLY A 207 1.93 -12.07 11.32
C GLY A 207 0.88 -10.95 11.40
N ASN A 208 -0.23 -11.07 10.68
CA ASN A 208 -1.32 -10.10 10.61
C ASN A 208 -0.85 -8.67 10.27
N HIS A 209 0.17 -8.56 9.40
CA HIS A 209 0.82 -7.28 9.11
C HIS A 209 -0.13 -6.27 8.46
N GLN A 210 -1.10 -6.71 7.66
CA GLN A 210 -2.10 -5.80 7.09
C GLN A 210 -2.99 -5.18 8.16
N TYR A 211 -3.41 -5.94 9.17
CA TYR A 211 -4.13 -5.38 10.31
C TYR A 211 -3.31 -4.29 11.01
N HIS A 212 -2.04 -4.56 11.31
CA HIS A 212 -1.17 -3.58 11.95
C HIS A 212 -0.94 -2.32 11.10
N ASN A 213 -0.81 -2.48 9.78
CA ASN A 213 -0.73 -1.35 8.86
C ASN A 213 -2.04 -0.54 8.86
N ALA A 214 -3.20 -1.21 8.83
CA ALA A 214 -4.51 -0.57 8.86
C ALA A 214 -4.72 0.25 10.14
N MET A 215 -4.34 -0.32 11.29
CA MET A 215 -4.48 0.33 12.58
C MET A 215 -3.61 1.57 12.69
N SER A 216 -2.39 1.57 12.14
CA SER A 216 -1.54 2.78 12.10
C SER A 216 -2.24 3.95 11.37
N TYR A 217 -2.92 3.66 10.25
CA TYR A 217 -3.67 4.69 9.52
C TYR A 217 -4.98 5.10 10.22
N LYS A 218 -5.66 4.15 10.86
CA LYS A 218 -6.86 4.43 11.66
C LYS A 218 -6.54 5.33 12.86
N ASP A 219 -5.51 4.99 13.62
CA ASP A 219 -5.11 5.68 14.84
C ASP A 219 -4.59 7.09 14.53
N ALA A 220 -4.02 7.30 13.35
CA ALA A 220 -3.67 8.62 12.82
C ALA A 220 -4.86 9.41 12.26
N GLY A 221 -6.07 8.83 12.22
CA GLY A 221 -7.26 9.46 11.64
C GLY A 221 -7.21 9.61 10.11
N ALA A 222 -6.42 8.80 9.41
CA ALA A 222 -6.26 8.83 7.95
C ALA A 222 -7.23 7.90 7.20
N SER A 223 -7.75 6.88 7.90
CA SER A 223 -8.56 5.82 7.29
C SER A 223 -9.67 5.32 8.22
N LEU A 224 -10.77 4.88 7.61
CA LEU A 224 -11.69 3.94 8.26
C LEU A 224 -11.17 2.51 8.04
N VAL A 225 -11.50 1.59 8.95
CA VAL A 225 -11.11 0.18 8.84
C VAL A 225 -12.35 -0.69 9.00
N ILE A 226 -12.56 -1.62 8.07
CA ILE A 226 -13.61 -2.64 8.12
C ILE A 226 -12.91 -3.99 8.03
N LEU A 227 -13.05 -4.82 9.06
CA LEU A 227 -12.47 -6.16 9.07
C LEU A 227 -13.28 -7.10 8.16
N GLU A 228 -12.65 -8.13 7.60
CA GLU A 228 -13.30 -9.04 6.65
C GLU A 228 -14.50 -9.79 7.23
N ASP A 229 -14.48 -10.12 8.53
CA ASP A 229 -15.59 -10.77 9.23
C ASP A 229 -16.80 -9.85 9.44
N GLU A 230 -16.58 -8.53 9.37
CA GLU A 230 -17.63 -7.53 9.45
C GLU A 230 -18.03 -6.96 8.09
N LEU A 231 -17.36 -7.37 7.01
CA LEU A 231 -17.52 -6.77 5.69
C LEU A 231 -18.79 -7.29 5.02
N THR A 232 -19.72 -6.38 4.75
CA THR A 232 -20.90 -6.61 3.91
C THR A 232 -21.04 -5.46 2.91
N GLY A 233 -21.78 -5.67 1.82
CA GLY A 233 -22.08 -4.61 0.86
C GLY A 233 -22.76 -3.41 1.51
N ASP A 234 -23.73 -3.65 2.40
CA ASP A 234 -24.44 -2.59 3.12
C ASP A 234 -23.52 -1.78 4.05
N LYS A 235 -22.67 -2.46 4.84
CA LYS A 235 -21.74 -1.78 5.75
C LYS A 235 -20.75 -0.92 4.96
N LEU A 236 -20.22 -1.45 3.87
CA LEU A 236 -19.28 -0.74 3.02
C LEU A 236 -19.95 0.44 2.31
N LEU A 237 -21.14 0.26 1.73
CA LEU A 237 -21.89 1.33 1.07
C LEU A 237 -22.26 2.47 2.05
N ASN A 238 -22.70 2.12 3.25
CA ASN A 238 -22.99 3.11 4.28
C ASN A 238 -21.74 3.92 4.66
N SER A 239 -20.59 3.26 4.78
CA SER A 239 -19.32 3.92 5.07
C SER A 239 -18.84 4.82 3.92
N ILE A 240 -19.05 4.39 2.67
CA ILE A 240 -18.78 5.21 1.48
C ILE A 240 -19.66 6.46 1.52
N ASN A 241 -20.97 6.30 1.65
CA ASN A 241 -21.92 7.40 1.65
C ASN A 241 -21.70 8.36 2.81
N GLU A 242 -21.31 7.87 4.00
CA GLU A 242 -20.96 8.73 5.14
C GLU A 242 -19.77 9.65 4.81
N LEU A 243 -18.71 9.12 4.19
CA LEU A 243 -17.53 9.90 3.82
C LEU A 243 -17.75 10.80 2.60
N LEU A 244 -18.59 10.37 1.66
CA LEU A 244 -18.96 11.17 0.50
C LEU A 244 -19.81 12.38 0.92
N ASN A 245 -20.80 12.17 1.80
CA ASN A 245 -21.67 13.22 2.32
C ASN A 245 -21.04 14.08 3.42
N ASN A 246 -19.80 13.77 3.86
CA ASN A 246 -19.07 14.58 4.83
C ASN A 246 -17.69 15.02 4.28
N PRO A 247 -17.67 16.06 3.43
CA PRO A 247 -16.43 16.56 2.82
C PRO A 247 -15.38 16.98 3.84
N GLN A 248 -15.79 17.58 4.97
CA GLN A 248 -14.87 18.00 6.03
C GLN A 248 -14.13 16.80 6.63
N LYS A 249 -14.85 15.74 7.02
CA LYS A 249 -14.23 14.52 7.54
C LYS A 249 -13.28 13.89 6.52
N ARG A 250 -13.68 13.88 5.25
CA ARG A 250 -12.86 13.35 4.15
C ARG A 250 -11.58 14.17 3.94
N GLU A 251 -11.66 15.50 4.05
CA GLU A 251 -10.51 16.40 3.96
C GLU A 251 -9.55 16.22 5.15
N GLU A 252 -10.07 16.16 6.38
CA GLU A 252 -9.27 15.86 7.58
C GLU A 252 -8.53 14.52 7.46
N MET A 253 -9.21 13.47 6.97
CA MET A 253 -8.59 12.17 6.69
C MET A 253 -7.51 12.26 5.61
N ALA A 254 -7.75 13.02 4.54
CA ALA A 254 -6.79 13.21 3.46
C ALA A 254 -5.53 13.95 3.93
N GLU A 255 -5.67 14.97 4.78
CA GLU A 255 -4.55 15.68 5.40
C GLU A 255 -3.74 14.77 6.32
N ASN A 256 -4.42 13.98 7.16
CA ASN A 256 -3.75 13.03 8.04
C ASN A 256 -3.03 11.93 7.26
N SER A 257 -3.65 11.43 6.19
CA SER A 257 -3.03 10.52 5.23
C SER A 257 -1.77 11.13 4.62
N LYS A 258 -1.81 12.42 4.22
CA LYS A 258 -0.65 13.14 3.67
C LYS A 258 0.51 13.24 4.68
N LYS A 259 0.22 13.45 5.97
CA LYS A 259 1.23 13.53 7.04
C LYS A 259 1.97 12.20 7.27
N LEU A 260 1.35 11.07 6.95
CA LEU A 260 1.98 9.74 7.01
C LEU A 260 2.89 9.45 5.81
N GLY A 261 2.67 10.14 4.69
CA GLY A 261 3.46 9.98 3.47
C GLY A 261 4.83 10.62 3.56
N ASN A 262 5.80 10.08 2.82
CA ASN A 262 7.11 10.71 2.66
C ASN A 262 7.55 10.72 1.19
N SER A 263 7.38 11.86 0.53
CA SER A 263 7.78 12.04 -0.87
C SER A 263 9.29 11.97 -1.10
N GLY A 264 10.08 12.11 -0.04
CA GLY A 264 11.54 11.96 -0.07
C GLY A 264 12.02 10.57 0.35
N ALA A 265 11.16 9.55 0.43
CA ALA A 265 11.53 8.22 0.93
C ALA A 265 12.74 7.61 0.19
N VAL A 266 12.75 7.68 -1.15
CA VAL A 266 13.86 7.19 -1.99
C VAL A 266 15.13 7.96 -1.70
N THR A 267 15.09 9.30 -1.82
CA THR A 267 16.25 10.17 -1.62
C THR A 267 16.85 9.97 -0.23
N LYS A 268 16.02 9.99 0.81
CA LYS A 268 16.45 9.79 2.19
C LYS A 268 17.11 8.41 2.40
N LEU A 269 16.53 7.35 1.84
CA LEU A 269 17.12 6.01 1.93
C LEU A 269 18.49 5.95 1.24
N VAL A 270 18.59 6.50 0.03
CA VAL A 270 19.82 6.51 -0.77
C VAL A 270 20.91 7.35 -0.10
N ASP A 271 20.58 8.53 0.41
CA ASP A 271 21.55 9.41 1.09
C ASP A 271 22.14 8.73 2.33
N GLU A 272 21.32 8.04 3.12
CA GLU A 272 21.79 7.28 4.29
C GLU A 272 22.59 6.03 3.89
N MET A 273 22.27 5.41 2.76
CA MET A 273 23.05 4.32 2.19
C MET A 273 24.45 4.79 1.75
N ILE A 274 24.55 5.96 1.12
CA ILE A 274 25.82 6.52 0.64
C ILE A 274 26.75 6.83 1.82
N LYS A 275 26.22 7.33 2.96
CA LYS A 275 27.01 7.61 4.17
C LYS A 275 27.68 6.38 4.80
N LEU A 276 27.28 5.17 4.42
CA LEU A 276 27.86 3.93 4.94
C LEU A 276 29.15 3.50 4.22
N ILE A 277 29.41 4.08 3.06
CA ILE A 277 30.56 3.80 2.17
C ILE A 277 31.62 4.87 2.41
#